data_AF-A0AAI8V8V3-F1
#
_entry.id   AF-A0AAI8V8V3-F1
#
_cell.length_a   1.000
_cell.length_b   1.000
_cell.length_c   1.000
_cell.angle_alpha   90.00
_cell.angle_beta   90.00
_cell.angle_gamma   90.00
#
_symmetry.space_group_name_H-M   'P 1'
#
loop_
_entity.id
_entity.type
_entity.pdbx_description
1 polymer ?
#
loop_
_entity_poly.entity_id
_entity_poly.type
_entity_poly.pdbx_seq_one_letter_code
_entity_poly.pdbx_strand_id
1 'polypeptide(L)'
;METLRSVLQPLQPITHNLPTPIHDLGVSIIGDVCYKTLIFDLDPTNSECLKLAISKGLGIGIIGASSIVKVPQIIKLVQSQSASGISFLSYVLETTSYLITLAYNFRNGFPFSTFGETALILVQNVIIAVLVLNYSGRASMAALFVAALAVSVVTLFNGSLVDMQALSYLQAGAGVLGVASKVPQIAAIFQEGGTGQLSAFTVFNYLAGSLSRIFTTLQEVDDKLILYGFVAGFTLNLVLAVQMVYYWNAPSAKVKGKQKMPAAATAPSSAASSATPKSKGPTTRRRG
;
A
#
# COMPACT_ATOMS: atom_id res chain seq x y z
N MET A 1 26.75 -16.50 -5.48
CA MET A 1 25.89 -17.10 -6.53
C MET A 1 26.12 -18.61 -6.62
N GLU A 2 27.37 -19.07 -6.71
CA GLU A 2 27.71 -20.51 -6.72
C GLU A 2 27.28 -21.24 -5.43
N THR A 3 27.40 -20.58 -4.27
CA THR A 3 26.86 -21.07 -3.00
C THR A 3 25.35 -21.28 -3.03
N LEU A 4 24.59 -20.34 -3.62
CA LEU A 4 23.14 -20.44 -3.75
C LEU A 4 22.75 -21.58 -4.70
N ARG A 5 23.48 -21.75 -5.81
CA ARG A 5 23.30 -22.88 -6.74
C ARG A 5 23.54 -24.23 -6.07
N SER A 6 24.59 -24.35 -5.25
CA SER A 6 24.89 -25.58 -4.50
C SER A 6 23.83 -25.92 -3.43
N VAL A 7 23.16 -24.91 -2.88
CA VAL A 7 22.06 -25.09 -1.91
C VAL A 7 20.75 -25.48 -2.62
N LEU A 8 20.53 -25.01 -3.84
CA LEU A 8 19.31 -25.27 -4.61
C LEU A 8 19.34 -26.59 -5.38
N GLN A 9 20.51 -27.05 -5.86
CA GLN A 9 20.69 -28.32 -6.57
C GLN A 9 19.93 -29.55 -5.99
N PRO A 10 19.88 -29.79 -4.67
CA PRO A 10 19.11 -30.92 -4.14
C PRO A 10 17.59 -30.83 -4.34
N LEU A 11 17.03 -29.66 -4.68
CA LEU A 11 15.61 -29.45 -4.95
C LEU A 11 15.22 -29.69 -6.41
N GLN A 12 16.19 -29.86 -7.30
CA GLN A 12 15.99 -30.04 -8.74
C GLN A 12 15.06 -31.22 -9.15
N PRO A 13 15.08 -32.40 -8.47
CA PRO A 13 14.12 -33.46 -8.78
C PRO A 13 12.68 -33.13 -8.38
N ILE A 14 12.49 -32.22 -7.41
CA ILE A 14 11.16 -31.74 -7.01
C ILE A 14 10.65 -30.74 -8.05
N THR A 15 11.51 -29.83 -8.52
CA THR A 15 11.12 -28.81 -9.52
C THR A 15 10.75 -29.41 -10.88
N HIS A 16 11.38 -30.50 -11.28
CA HIS A 16 11.07 -31.22 -12.52
C HIS A 16 9.74 -31.99 -12.48
N ASN A 17 9.24 -32.31 -11.28
CA ASN A 17 7.98 -33.05 -11.09
C ASN A 17 6.84 -32.14 -10.62
N LEU A 18 6.93 -30.82 -10.89
CA LEU A 18 5.85 -29.90 -10.52
C LEU A 18 4.56 -30.26 -11.28
N PRO A 19 3.41 -30.34 -10.58
CA PRO A 19 2.10 -30.47 -11.20
C PRO A 19 1.87 -29.39 -12.25
N THR A 20 1.18 -29.74 -13.34
CA THR A 20 0.87 -28.81 -14.45
C THR A 20 0.23 -27.50 -14.01
N PRO A 21 -0.68 -27.43 -12.99
CA PRO A 21 -1.23 -26.14 -12.56
C PRO A 21 -0.17 -25.20 -11.96
N ILE A 22 0.86 -25.74 -11.30
CA ILE A 22 1.93 -24.94 -10.69
C ILE A 22 2.92 -24.49 -11.76
N HIS A 23 3.21 -25.37 -12.72
CA HIS A 23 4.00 -25.05 -13.90
C HIS A 23 3.38 -23.89 -14.69
N ASP A 24 2.10 -24.02 -15.03
CA ASP A 24 1.40 -23.03 -15.87
C ASP A 24 1.25 -21.69 -15.14
N LEU A 25 1.02 -21.73 -13.82
CA LEU A 25 1.03 -20.53 -12.99
C LEU A 25 2.42 -19.86 -12.97
N GLY A 26 3.49 -20.64 -12.80
CA GLY A 26 4.85 -20.13 -12.81
C GLY A 26 5.24 -19.50 -14.16
N VAL A 27 4.96 -20.20 -15.26
CA VAL A 27 5.17 -19.69 -16.62
C VAL A 27 4.33 -18.43 -16.87
N SER A 28 3.09 -18.39 -16.38
CA SER A 28 2.24 -17.19 -16.52
C SER A 28 2.76 -15.98 -15.73
N ILE A 29 3.47 -16.17 -14.62
CA ILE A 29 3.95 -15.07 -13.76
C ILE A 29 5.31 -14.52 -14.21
N ILE A 30 6.28 -15.39 -14.50
CA ILE A 30 7.67 -15.01 -14.81
C ILE A 30 8.07 -15.28 -16.27
N GLY A 31 7.22 -15.91 -17.07
CA GLY A 31 7.51 -16.28 -18.46
C GLY A 31 8.26 -17.61 -18.59
N ASP A 32 8.12 -18.26 -19.75
CA ASP A 32 8.67 -19.59 -20.02
C ASP A 32 10.20 -19.67 -19.84
N VAL A 33 10.91 -18.67 -20.37
CA VAL A 33 12.39 -18.59 -20.31
C VAL A 33 12.89 -18.47 -18.87
N CYS A 34 12.28 -17.59 -18.07
CA CYS A 34 12.71 -17.40 -16.69
C CYS A 34 12.18 -18.49 -15.76
N TYR A 35 11.01 -19.08 -16.04
CA TYR A 35 10.55 -20.26 -15.32
C TYR A 35 11.52 -21.43 -15.52
N LYS A 36 11.92 -21.69 -16.77
CA LYS A 36 12.88 -22.75 -17.07
C LYS A 36 14.24 -22.48 -16.42
N THR A 37 14.79 -21.28 -16.59
CA THR A 37 16.12 -20.94 -16.05
C THR A 37 16.16 -20.96 -14.51
N LEU A 38 15.13 -20.41 -13.85
CA LEU A 38 15.16 -20.15 -12.42
C LEU A 38 14.48 -21.25 -11.57
N ILE A 39 13.41 -21.88 -12.08
CA ILE A 39 12.64 -22.90 -11.35
C ILE A 39 13.02 -24.30 -11.83
N PHE A 40 13.11 -24.52 -13.14
CA PHE A 40 13.42 -25.84 -13.68
C PHE A 40 14.91 -26.20 -13.56
N ASP A 41 15.79 -25.31 -14.02
CA ASP A 41 17.24 -25.49 -14.03
C ASP A 41 17.93 -24.99 -12.74
N LEU A 42 17.18 -24.29 -11.87
CA LEU A 42 17.65 -23.71 -10.60
C LEU A 42 18.96 -22.92 -10.77
N ASP A 43 19.06 -22.14 -11.85
CA ASP A 43 20.23 -21.33 -12.14
C ASP A 43 20.03 -19.87 -11.72
N PRO A 44 20.43 -19.48 -10.50
CA PRO A 44 20.30 -18.11 -10.02
C PRO A 44 21.30 -17.14 -10.68
N THR A 45 22.17 -17.59 -11.58
CA THR A 45 23.17 -16.72 -12.21
C THR A 45 22.58 -15.78 -13.27
N ASN A 46 21.39 -16.08 -13.80
CA ASN A 46 20.69 -15.15 -14.69
C ASN A 46 20.10 -13.98 -13.89
N SER A 47 20.84 -12.86 -13.85
CA SER A 47 20.47 -11.70 -13.05
C SER A 47 19.18 -11.00 -13.51
N GLU A 48 18.80 -11.14 -14.78
CA GLU A 48 17.57 -10.54 -15.31
C GLU A 48 16.34 -11.33 -14.85
N CYS A 49 16.36 -12.65 -15.03
CA CYS A 49 15.30 -13.53 -14.55
C CYS A 49 15.18 -13.50 -13.02
N LEU A 50 16.29 -13.40 -12.29
CA LEU A 50 16.26 -13.27 -10.84
C LEU A 50 15.61 -11.96 -10.39
N LYS A 51 15.96 -10.83 -11.01
CA LYS A 51 15.35 -9.52 -10.70
C LYS A 51 13.85 -9.53 -11.01
N LEU A 52 13.46 -10.09 -12.15
CA LEU A 52 12.06 -10.22 -12.53
C LEU A 52 11.28 -11.11 -11.56
N ALA A 53 11.82 -12.27 -11.18
CA ALA A 53 11.19 -13.16 -10.21
C ALA A 53 11.03 -12.52 -8.83
N ILE A 54 12.05 -11.81 -8.35
CA ILE A 54 11.97 -11.02 -7.10
C ILE A 54 10.89 -9.93 -7.24
N SER A 55 10.85 -9.22 -8.37
CA SER A 55 9.85 -8.17 -8.62
C SER A 55 8.43 -8.71 -8.57
N LYS A 56 8.16 -9.80 -9.30
CA LYS A 56 6.84 -10.45 -9.32
C LYS A 56 6.46 -10.99 -7.93
N GLY A 57 7.40 -11.60 -7.22
CA GLY A 57 7.19 -12.07 -5.85
C GLY A 57 6.85 -10.93 -4.88
N LEU A 58 7.58 -9.82 -4.95
CA LEU A 58 7.28 -8.61 -4.18
C LEU A 58 5.91 -8.05 -4.55
N GLY A 59 5.58 -7.94 -5.84
CA GLY A 59 4.28 -7.47 -6.32
C GLY A 59 3.10 -8.32 -5.80
N ILE A 60 3.21 -9.64 -5.89
CA ILE A 60 2.19 -10.57 -5.36
C ILE A 60 2.05 -10.42 -3.84
N GLY A 61 3.18 -10.34 -3.12
CA GLY A 61 3.18 -10.13 -1.67
C GLY A 61 2.50 -8.81 -1.28
N ILE A 62 2.78 -7.73 -2.02
CA ILE A 62 2.17 -6.42 -1.82
C ILE A 62 0.66 -6.47 -2.10
N ILE A 63 0.21 -7.11 -3.17
CA ILE A 63 -1.21 -7.30 -3.50
C ILE A 63 -1.92 -8.10 -2.39
N GLY A 64 -1.31 -9.20 -1.94
CA GLY A 64 -1.83 -10.04 -0.87
C GLY A 64 -1.98 -9.26 0.43
N ALA A 65 -0.94 -8.53 0.85
CA ALA A 65 -1.00 -7.68 2.04
C ALA A 65 -2.09 -6.61 1.91
N SER A 66 -2.17 -5.93 0.76
CA SER A 66 -3.11 -4.86 0.45
C SER A 66 -4.58 -5.28 0.54
N SER A 67 -4.86 -6.57 0.29
CA SER A 67 -6.21 -7.15 0.37
C SER A 67 -6.82 -7.09 1.78
N ILE A 68 -5.99 -7.03 2.82
CA ILE A 68 -6.43 -7.14 4.22
C ILE A 68 -6.25 -5.80 4.98
N VAL A 69 -5.51 -4.82 4.45
CA VAL A 69 -5.11 -3.61 5.19
C VAL A 69 -6.28 -2.83 5.77
N LYS A 70 -7.38 -2.68 5.03
CA LYS A 70 -8.54 -1.90 5.47
C LYS A 70 -9.61 -2.76 6.14
N VAL A 71 -9.49 -4.09 6.09
CA VAL A 71 -10.45 -5.04 6.69
C VAL A 71 -10.66 -4.81 8.19
N PRO A 72 -9.63 -4.61 9.04
CA PRO A 72 -9.83 -4.31 10.46
C PRO A 72 -10.69 -3.06 10.70
N GLN A 73 -10.59 -2.07 9.81
CA GLN A 73 -11.38 -0.85 9.91
C GLN A 73 -12.83 -1.06 9.48
N ILE A 74 -13.07 -1.86 8.44
CA ILE A 74 -14.42 -2.29 8.03
C ILE A 74 -15.11 -3.01 9.19
N ILE A 75 -14.41 -3.96 9.82
CA ILE A 75 -14.92 -4.70 10.99
C ILE A 75 -15.28 -3.74 12.13
N LYS A 76 -14.40 -2.79 12.47
CA LYS A 76 -14.68 -1.78 13.51
C LYS A 76 -15.90 -0.92 13.19
N LEU A 77 -16.06 -0.48 11.95
CA LEU A 77 -17.22 0.30 11.50
C LEU A 77 -18.52 -0.51 11.68
N VAL A 78 -18.53 -1.76 11.19
CA VAL A 78 -19.71 -2.64 11.29
C VAL A 78 -20.05 -2.97 12.73
N GLN A 79 -19.07 -3.27 13.57
CA GLN A 79 -19.28 -3.62 14.98
C GLN A 79 -19.75 -2.43 15.82
N SER A 80 -19.21 -1.23 15.57
CA SER A 80 -19.59 -0.02 16.30
C SER A 80 -20.85 0.65 15.76
N GLN A 81 -21.23 0.34 14.52
CA GLN A 81 -22.29 1.03 13.76
C GLN A 81 -22.17 2.56 13.81
N SER A 82 -20.94 3.07 13.90
CA SER A 82 -20.66 4.49 14.08
C SER A 82 -19.48 4.94 13.22
N ALA A 83 -19.66 6.06 12.53
CA ALA A 83 -18.61 6.71 11.74
C ALA A 83 -17.79 7.74 12.55
N SER A 84 -17.95 7.79 13.88
CA SER A 84 -17.31 8.80 14.72
C SER A 84 -15.79 8.76 14.63
N GLY A 85 -15.17 9.92 14.36
CA GLY A 85 -13.73 10.06 14.22
C GLY A 85 -13.17 9.65 12.85
N ILE A 86 -14.02 9.27 11.88
CA ILE A 86 -13.61 8.91 10.53
C ILE A 86 -13.98 10.04 9.56
N SER A 87 -12.99 10.53 8.82
CA SER A 87 -13.16 11.61 7.85
C SER A 87 -13.62 11.06 6.50
N PHE A 88 -14.89 11.28 6.14
CA PHE A 88 -15.42 10.93 4.81
C PHE A 88 -14.61 11.59 3.68
N LEU A 89 -14.25 12.87 3.83
CA LEU A 89 -13.48 13.61 2.82
C LEU A 89 -12.12 12.96 2.55
N SER A 90 -11.45 12.46 3.59
CA SER A 90 -10.18 11.74 3.43
C SER A 90 -10.35 10.49 2.57
N TYR A 91 -11.44 9.74 2.76
CA TYR A 91 -11.75 8.57 1.92
C TYR A 91 -12.11 8.96 0.49
N VAL A 92 -12.82 10.07 0.27
CA VAL A 92 -13.10 10.55 -1.09
C VAL A 92 -11.80 10.89 -1.81
N LEU A 93 -10.92 11.69 -1.18
CA LEU A 93 -9.63 12.06 -1.77
C LEU A 93 -8.74 10.83 -2.06
N GLU A 94 -8.68 9.88 -1.13
CA GLU A 94 -7.92 8.65 -1.30
C GLU A 94 -8.52 7.78 -2.43
N THR A 95 -9.85 7.66 -2.49
CA THR A 95 -10.58 6.92 -3.55
C THR A 95 -10.34 7.54 -4.92
N THR A 96 -10.44 8.86 -5.04
CA THR A 96 -10.19 9.58 -6.30
C THR A 96 -8.74 9.39 -6.76
N SER A 97 -7.77 9.53 -5.85
CA SER A 97 -6.36 9.30 -6.15
C SER A 97 -6.12 7.87 -6.67
N TYR A 98 -6.67 6.86 -6.01
CA TYR A 98 -6.52 5.48 -6.44
C TYR A 98 -7.24 5.17 -7.75
N LEU A 99 -8.39 5.77 -8.00
CA LEU A 99 -9.11 5.59 -9.27
C LEU A 99 -8.32 6.19 -10.45
N ILE A 100 -7.73 7.37 -10.28
CA ILE A 100 -6.86 8.00 -11.28
C ILE A 100 -5.65 7.09 -11.57
N THR A 101 -4.97 6.62 -10.50
CA THR A 101 -3.83 5.71 -10.64
C THR A 101 -4.22 4.40 -11.31
N LEU A 102 -5.37 3.82 -10.97
CA LEU A 102 -5.87 2.61 -11.62
C LEU A 102 -6.10 2.83 -13.11
N ALA A 103 -6.80 3.91 -13.48
CA ALA A 103 -7.08 4.23 -14.87
C ALA A 103 -5.79 4.49 -15.67
N TYR A 104 -4.83 5.22 -15.10
CA TYR A 104 -3.54 5.49 -15.72
C TYR A 104 -2.76 4.21 -16.00
N ASN A 105 -2.60 3.34 -15.00
CA ASN A 105 -1.85 2.11 -15.15
C ASN A 105 -2.53 1.13 -16.12
N PHE A 106 -3.87 1.02 -16.05
CA PHE A 106 -4.64 0.17 -16.93
C PHE A 106 -4.54 0.61 -18.40
N ARG A 107 -4.69 1.92 -18.67
CA ARG A 107 -4.65 2.45 -20.03
C ARG A 107 -3.25 2.47 -20.65
N ASN A 108 -2.20 2.47 -19.84
CA ASN A 108 -0.83 2.26 -20.31
C ASN A 108 -0.49 0.76 -20.51
N GLY A 109 -1.41 -0.16 -20.20
CA GLY A 109 -1.21 -1.60 -20.39
C GLY A 109 -0.17 -2.21 -19.46
N PHE A 110 0.08 -1.59 -18.30
CA PHE A 110 1.06 -2.12 -17.36
C PHE A 110 0.64 -3.47 -16.76
N PRO A 111 1.57 -4.30 -16.28
CA PRO A 111 1.23 -5.58 -15.66
C PRO A 111 0.43 -5.40 -14.38
N PHE A 112 -0.60 -6.22 -14.15
CA PHE A 112 -1.43 -6.14 -12.93
C PHE A 112 -0.61 -6.28 -11.62
N SER A 113 0.52 -6.98 -11.64
CA SER A 113 1.46 -7.07 -10.51
C SER A 113 1.97 -5.72 -10.00
N THR A 114 1.91 -4.67 -10.83
CA THR A 114 2.44 -3.33 -10.51
C THR A 114 1.41 -2.41 -9.85
N PHE A 115 0.13 -2.56 -10.19
CA PHE A 115 -0.95 -1.69 -9.70
C PHE A 115 -2.13 -2.44 -9.06
N GLY A 116 -2.09 -3.77 -9.00
CA GLY A 116 -3.20 -4.58 -8.49
C GLY A 116 -3.58 -4.25 -7.05
N GLU A 117 -2.61 -3.84 -6.24
CA GLU A 117 -2.87 -3.33 -4.88
C GLU A 117 -3.79 -2.11 -4.88
N THR A 118 -3.66 -1.24 -5.87
CA THR A 118 -4.46 -0.01 -5.99
C THR A 118 -5.92 -0.37 -6.27
N ALA A 119 -6.17 -1.38 -7.12
CA ALA A 119 -7.51 -1.87 -7.37
C ALA A 119 -8.17 -2.44 -6.11
N LEU A 120 -7.44 -3.26 -5.34
CA LEU A 120 -7.98 -3.89 -4.12
C LEU A 120 -8.20 -2.89 -2.98
N ILE A 121 -7.32 -1.91 -2.82
CA ILE A 121 -7.50 -0.84 -1.83
C ILE A 121 -8.65 0.07 -2.25
N LEU A 122 -8.80 0.38 -3.54
CA LEU A 122 -9.91 1.17 -4.06
C LEU A 122 -11.27 0.57 -3.67
N VAL A 123 -11.46 -0.74 -3.89
CA VAL A 123 -12.69 -1.44 -3.51
C VAL A 123 -12.96 -1.34 -2.00
N GLN A 124 -11.94 -1.59 -1.17
CA GLN A 124 -12.07 -1.47 0.29
C GLN A 124 -12.40 -0.03 0.73
N ASN A 125 -11.83 0.97 0.07
CA ASN A 125 -12.10 2.37 0.34
C ASN A 125 -13.54 2.77 0.00
N VAL A 126 -14.07 2.28 -1.12
CA VAL A 126 -15.47 2.49 -1.49
C VAL A 126 -16.41 1.89 -0.44
N ILE A 127 -16.12 0.67 0.01
CA ILE A 127 -16.89 0.02 1.09
C ILE A 127 -16.88 0.89 2.35
N ILE A 128 -15.70 1.35 2.80
CA ILE A 128 -15.59 2.21 3.98
C ILE A 128 -16.35 3.52 3.79
N ALA A 129 -16.19 4.19 2.65
CA ALA A 129 -16.86 5.47 2.36
C ALA A 129 -18.39 5.34 2.42
N VAL A 130 -18.93 4.24 1.86
CA VAL A 130 -20.36 3.93 1.91
C VAL A 130 -20.81 3.62 3.34
N LEU A 131 -20.07 2.82 4.11
CA LEU A 131 -20.38 2.55 5.52
C LEU A 131 -20.37 3.82 6.37
N VAL A 132 -19.38 4.69 6.16
CA VAL A 132 -19.25 5.98 6.86
C VAL A 132 -20.48 6.85 6.62
N LEU A 133 -20.95 6.97 5.38
CA LEU A 133 -22.13 7.77 5.06
C LEU A 133 -23.43 7.15 5.61
N ASN A 134 -23.58 5.83 5.53
CA ASN A 134 -24.74 5.13 6.07
C ASN A 134 -24.83 5.27 7.60
N TYR A 135 -23.74 5.01 8.34
CA TYR A 135 -23.70 5.16 9.80
C TYR A 135 -23.68 6.62 10.27
N SER A 136 -23.54 7.58 9.35
CA SER A 136 -23.74 9.02 9.63
C SER A 136 -25.18 9.48 9.35
N GLY A 137 -26.10 8.57 9.00
CA GLY A 137 -27.48 8.91 8.64
C GLY A 137 -27.63 9.60 7.28
N ARG A 138 -26.62 9.51 6.39
CA ARG A 138 -26.56 10.18 5.09
C ARG A 138 -26.63 9.18 3.92
N ALA A 139 -27.57 8.24 3.97
CA ALA A 139 -27.69 7.18 2.96
C ALA A 139 -27.88 7.70 1.52
N SER A 140 -28.61 8.80 1.33
CA SER A 140 -28.75 9.45 0.02
C SER A 140 -27.41 9.92 -0.55
N MET A 141 -26.53 10.47 0.29
CA MET A 141 -25.17 10.85 -0.13
C MET A 141 -24.33 9.63 -0.50
N ALA A 142 -24.58 8.45 0.10
CA ALA A 142 -23.88 7.22 -0.26
C ALA A 142 -24.24 6.78 -1.67
N ALA A 143 -25.53 6.83 -2.03
CA ALA A 143 -25.98 6.55 -3.39
C ALA A 143 -25.38 7.54 -4.41
N LEU A 144 -25.37 8.84 -4.08
CA LEU A 144 -24.75 9.87 -4.92
C LEU A 144 -23.24 9.65 -5.09
N PHE A 145 -22.54 9.27 -4.02
CA PHE A 145 -21.12 8.95 -4.08
C PHE A 145 -20.84 7.76 -5.02
N VAL A 146 -21.62 6.68 -4.93
CA VAL A 146 -21.47 5.51 -5.81
C VAL A 146 -21.78 5.86 -7.26
N ALA A 147 -22.84 6.65 -7.51
CA ALA A 147 -23.18 7.12 -8.85
C ALA A 147 -22.07 8.01 -9.45
N ALA A 148 -21.54 8.95 -8.66
CA ALA A 148 -20.42 9.81 -9.07
C ALA A 148 -19.15 8.99 -9.35
N LEU A 149 -18.87 7.96 -8.54
CA LEU A 149 -17.76 7.04 -8.78
C LEU A 149 -17.94 6.27 -10.08
N ALA A 150 -19.14 5.75 -10.36
CA ALA A 150 -19.42 5.02 -11.60
C ALA A 150 -19.20 5.92 -12.85
N VAL A 151 -19.67 7.16 -12.80
CA VAL A 151 -19.40 8.16 -13.86
C VAL A 151 -17.90 8.44 -13.97
N SER A 152 -17.19 8.57 -12.85
CA SER A 152 -15.74 8.79 -12.84
C SER A 152 -14.97 7.62 -13.46
N VAL A 153 -15.41 6.39 -13.23
CA VAL A 153 -14.83 5.19 -13.88
C VAL A 153 -15.05 5.24 -15.39
N VAL A 154 -16.27 5.48 -15.85
CA VAL A 154 -16.57 5.53 -17.30
C VAL A 154 -15.77 6.63 -17.99
N THR A 155 -15.66 7.81 -17.36
CA THR A 155 -14.93 8.96 -17.92
C THR A 155 -13.42 8.73 -17.98
N LEU A 156 -12.79 8.27 -16.90
CA LEU A 156 -11.32 8.10 -16.84
C LEU A 156 -10.82 6.95 -17.72
N PHE A 157 -11.63 5.90 -17.91
CA PHE A 157 -11.26 4.76 -18.75
C PHE A 157 -11.57 4.98 -20.23
N ASN A 158 -12.38 5.99 -20.57
CA ASN A 158 -12.70 6.32 -21.96
C ASN A 158 -11.70 7.35 -22.52
N GLY A 159 -10.89 6.91 -23.49
CA GLY A 159 -9.88 7.75 -24.14
C GLY A 159 -10.42 8.94 -24.92
N SER A 160 -11.69 8.92 -25.32
CA SER A 160 -12.34 10.04 -26.02
C SER A 160 -12.81 11.15 -25.08
N LEU A 161 -13.00 10.85 -23.79
CA LEU A 161 -13.44 11.84 -22.79
C LEU A 161 -12.25 12.44 -22.03
N VAL A 162 -11.27 11.60 -21.69
CA VAL A 162 -10.02 12.00 -21.04
C VAL A 162 -8.87 11.42 -21.84
N ASP A 163 -8.09 12.28 -22.50
CA ASP A 163 -6.91 11.84 -23.24
C ASP A 163 -5.77 11.39 -22.28
N MET A 164 -4.70 10.81 -22.82
CA MET A 164 -3.60 10.33 -21.99
C MET A 164 -2.83 11.48 -21.32
N GLN A 165 -2.79 12.66 -21.95
CA GLN A 165 -2.06 13.82 -21.44
C GLN A 165 -2.72 14.37 -20.17
N ALA A 166 -4.04 14.56 -20.20
CA ALA A 166 -4.85 14.94 -19.05
C ALA A 166 -4.75 13.89 -17.94
N LEU A 167 -4.82 12.60 -18.29
CA LEU A 167 -4.69 11.52 -17.30
C LEU A 167 -3.29 11.49 -16.65
N SER A 168 -2.23 11.83 -17.40
CA SER A 168 -0.87 11.96 -16.87
C SER A 168 -0.76 13.11 -15.87
N TYR A 169 -1.38 14.26 -16.13
CA TYR A 169 -1.43 15.37 -15.17
C TYR A 169 -2.21 15.00 -13.91
N LEU A 170 -3.33 14.30 -14.05
CA LEU A 170 -4.09 13.78 -12.91
C LEU A 170 -3.26 12.80 -12.09
N GLN A 171 -2.52 11.90 -12.73
CA GLN A 171 -1.62 10.95 -12.07
C GLN A 171 -0.46 11.66 -11.36
N ALA A 172 0.12 12.69 -11.99
CA ALA A 172 1.14 13.52 -11.36
C ALA A 172 0.58 14.22 -10.11
N GLY A 173 -0.63 14.78 -10.19
CA GLY A 173 -1.33 15.39 -9.06
C GLY A 173 -1.59 14.40 -7.93
N ALA A 174 -2.06 13.19 -8.25
CA ALA A 174 -2.24 12.11 -7.28
C ALA A 174 -0.93 11.76 -6.54
N GLY A 175 0.17 11.63 -7.29
CA GLY A 175 1.51 11.42 -6.73
C GLY A 175 1.95 12.57 -5.82
N VAL A 176 1.81 13.82 -6.27
CA VAL A 176 2.17 15.02 -5.51
C VAL A 176 1.36 15.11 -4.22
N LEU A 177 0.06 14.86 -4.24
CA LEU A 177 -0.78 14.86 -3.05
C LEU A 177 -0.31 13.79 -2.04
N GLY A 178 0.03 12.60 -2.52
CA GLY A 178 0.58 11.52 -1.69
C GLY A 178 1.87 11.93 -0.98
N VAL A 179 2.80 12.56 -1.71
CA VAL A 179 4.08 13.04 -1.18
C VAL A 179 3.87 14.23 -0.23
N ALA A 180 3.06 15.21 -0.63
CA ALA A 180 2.77 16.41 0.15
C ALA A 180 2.16 16.10 1.52
N SER A 181 1.38 15.02 1.64
CA SER A 181 0.79 14.58 2.92
C SER A 181 1.83 14.29 4.02
N LYS A 182 3.08 13.98 3.65
CA LYS A 182 4.17 13.66 4.58
C LYS A 182 4.92 14.89 5.07
N VAL A 183 4.84 16.01 4.35
CA VAL A 183 5.58 17.24 4.67
C VAL A 183 5.14 17.84 6.02
N PRO A 184 3.84 17.97 6.34
CA PRO A 184 3.41 18.43 7.66
C PRO A 184 3.91 17.52 8.80
N GLN A 185 3.98 16.21 8.56
CA GLN A 185 4.49 15.25 9.56
C GLN A 185 5.98 15.45 9.82
N ILE A 186 6.80 15.62 8.76
CA ILE A 186 8.24 15.90 8.87
C ILE A 186 8.49 17.21 9.62
N ALA A 187 7.72 18.26 9.30
CA ALA A 187 7.83 19.55 9.93
C ALA A 187 7.45 19.50 11.42
N ALA A 188 6.37 18.79 11.77
CA ALA A 188 5.94 18.61 13.15
C ALA A 188 7.01 17.92 14.01
N ILE A 189 7.58 16.81 13.53
CA ILE A 189 8.66 16.09 14.25
C ILE A 189 9.87 16.99 14.48
N PHE A 190 10.23 17.80 13.49
CA PHE A 190 11.33 18.75 13.61
C PHE A 190 11.05 19.84 14.65
N GLN A 191 9.83 20.40 14.65
CA GLN A 191 9.44 21.46 15.59
C GLN A 191 9.26 20.94 17.02
N GLU A 192 8.73 19.73 17.19
CA GLU A 192 8.50 19.11 18.49
C GLU A 192 9.79 18.51 19.10
N GLY A 193 10.83 18.31 18.28
CA GLY A 193 12.08 17.70 18.72
C GLY A 193 11.92 16.24 19.17
N GLY A 194 10.91 15.54 18.65
CA GLY A 194 10.51 14.20 19.07
C GLY A 194 9.54 13.55 18.08
N THR A 195 9.48 12.22 18.09
CA THR A 195 8.61 11.44 17.18
C THR A 195 7.20 11.23 17.73
N GLY A 196 6.95 11.59 18.99
CA GLY A 196 5.64 11.52 19.63
C GLY A 196 5.07 10.10 19.65
N GLN A 197 3.90 9.92 19.02
CA GLN A 197 3.22 8.62 18.89
C GLN A 197 3.55 7.89 17.58
N LEU A 198 4.50 8.40 16.78
CA LEU A 198 4.89 7.77 15.53
C LEU A 198 5.64 6.46 15.82
N SER A 199 5.13 5.36 15.27
CA SER A 199 5.75 4.05 15.42
C SER A 199 6.97 3.90 14.51
N ALA A 200 8.12 3.57 15.08
CA ALA A 200 9.33 3.21 14.34
C ALA A 200 9.06 2.14 13.29
N PHE A 201 8.28 1.12 13.67
CA PHE A 201 7.92 0.02 12.80
C PHE A 201 7.15 0.50 11.56
N THR A 202 6.23 1.44 11.74
CA THR A 202 5.48 2.04 10.63
C THR A 202 6.40 2.85 9.71
N VAL A 203 7.31 3.65 10.26
CA VAL A 203 8.25 4.47 9.47
C VAL A 203 9.19 3.60 8.63
N PHE A 204 9.79 2.56 9.22
CA PHE A 204 10.67 1.66 8.47
C PHE A 204 9.92 0.83 7.43
N ASN A 205 8.67 0.43 7.70
CA ASN A 205 7.85 -0.24 6.70
C ASN A 205 7.41 0.68 5.56
N TYR A 206 7.14 1.97 5.82
CA TYR A 206 6.95 2.95 4.75
C TYR A 206 8.18 3.01 3.84
N LEU A 207 9.38 3.08 4.44
CA LEU A 207 10.64 3.13 3.71
C LEU A 207 10.83 1.88 2.84
N ALA A 208 10.74 0.69 3.46
CA ALA A 208 10.88 -0.58 2.77
C ALA A 208 9.83 -0.76 1.66
N GLY A 209 8.56 -0.45 1.93
CA GLY A 209 7.50 -0.52 0.92
C GLY A 209 7.74 0.42 -0.26
N SER A 210 8.15 1.67 0.00
CA SER A 210 8.49 2.60 -1.09
C SER A 210 9.70 2.17 -1.91
N LEU A 211 10.71 1.55 -1.28
CA LEU A 211 11.86 0.98 -1.99
C LEU A 211 11.44 -0.21 -2.87
N SER A 212 10.60 -1.10 -2.35
CA SER A 212 10.05 -2.22 -3.12
C SER A 212 9.31 -1.71 -4.35
N ARG A 213 8.52 -0.63 -4.25
CA ARG A 213 7.83 -0.04 -5.42
C ARG A 213 8.77 0.58 -6.44
N ILE A 214 9.86 1.23 -6.02
CA ILE A 214 10.89 1.70 -6.95
C ILE A 214 11.49 0.51 -7.70
N PHE A 215 11.85 -0.56 -6.97
CA PHE A 215 12.42 -1.76 -7.59
C PHE A 215 11.45 -2.41 -8.57
N THR A 216 10.19 -2.66 -8.18
CA THR A 216 9.21 -3.29 -9.08
C THR A 216 8.90 -2.45 -10.30
N THR A 217 8.84 -1.11 -10.14
CA THR A 217 8.64 -0.20 -11.28
C THR A 217 9.81 -0.27 -12.23
N LEU A 218 11.06 -0.19 -11.75
CA LEU A 218 12.25 -0.29 -12.60
C LEU A 218 12.35 -1.64 -13.35
N GLN A 219 11.79 -2.72 -12.81
CA GLN A 219 11.82 -4.04 -13.46
C GLN A 219 10.62 -4.29 -14.39
N GLU A 220 9.45 -3.71 -14.12
CA GLU A 220 8.21 -4.07 -14.81
C GLU A 220 7.58 -2.95 -15.65
N VAL A 221 8.03 -1.70 -15.48
CA VAL A 221 7.40 -0.51 -16.08
C VAL A 221 8.44 0.49 -16.58
N ASP A 222 8.39 0.86 -17.86
CA ASP A 222 9.20 1.96 -18.42
C ASP A 222 8.43 3.30 -18.36
N ASP A 223 8.07 3.74 -17.15
CA ASP A 223 7.33 4.98 -16.90
C ASP A 223 8.03 5.86 -15.88
N LYS A 224 8.60 6.96 -16.39
CA LYS A 224 9.34 7.94 -15.57
C LYS A 224 8.43 8.71 -14.61
N LEU A 225 7.16 8.92 -14.94
CA LEU A 225 6.24 9.66 -14.08
C LEU A 225 5.95 8.86 -12.81
N ILE A 226 5.62 7.58 -12.95
CA ILE A 226 5.40 6.68 -11.80
C ILE A 226 6.69 6.54 -11.00
N LEU A 227 7.82 6.31 -11.68
CA LEU A 227 9.12 6.15 -11.03
C LEU A 227 9.49 7.37 -10.19
N TYR A 228 9.40 8.59 -10.74
CA TYR A 228 9.70 9.80 -9.99
C TYR A 228 8.75 10.02 -8.82
N GLY A 229 7.47 9.65 -8.96
CA GLY A 229 6.51 9.65 -7.85
C GLY A 229 6.97 8.76 -6.69
N PHE A 230 7.42 7.53 -6.98
CA PHE A 230 7.92 6.62 -5.95
C PHE A 230 9.26 7.06 -5.36
N VAL A 231 10.18 7.61 -6.15
CA VAL A 231 11.45 8.17 -5.67
C VAL A 231 11.22 9.35 -4.74
N ALA A 232 10.30 10.26 -5.08
CA ALA A 232 9.92 11.37 -4.21
C ALA A 232 9.32 10.87 -2.88
N GLY A 233 8.41 9.90 -2.95
CA GLY A 233 7.82 9.26 -1.77
C GLY A 233 8.86 8.57 -0.87
N PHE A 234 9.79 7.83 -1.47
CA PHE A 234 10.91 7.18 -0.77
C PHE A 234 11.81 8.21 -0.07
N THR A 235 12.13 9.30 -0.76
CA THR A 235 12.98 10.37 -0.19
C THR A 235 12.35 10.97 1.07
N LEU A 236 11.05 11.25 1.06
CA LEU A 236 10.37 11.75 2.27
C LEU A 236 10.26 10.68 3.37
N ASN A 237 10.04 9.41 3.02
CA ASN A 237 10.07 8.33 4.00
C ASN A 237 11.46 8.16 4.62
N LEU A 238 12.53 8.39 3.84
CA LEU A 238 13.91 8.36 4.32
C LEU A 238 14.16 9.49 5.31
N VAL A 239 13.68 10.71 5.02
CA VAL A 239 13.74 11.84 5.96
C VAL A 239 13.05 11.49 7.28
N LEU A 240 11.83 10.92 7.22
CA LEU A 240 11.11 10.46 8.42
C LEU A 240 11.89 9.37 9.17
N ALA A 241 12.51 8.42 8.48
CA ALA A 241 13.32 7.38 9.11
C ALA A 241 14.57 7.95 9.79
N VAL A 242 15.25 8.90 9.16
CA VAL A 242 16.38 9.61 9.75
C VAL A 242 15.95 10.40 10.98
N GLN A 243 14.83 11.14 10.92
CA GLN A 243 14.26 11.82 12.08
C GLN A 243 13.89 10.84 13.20
N MET A 244 13.34 9.67 12.86
CA MET A 244 12.99 8.63 13.82
C MET A 244 14.22 8.15 14.59
N VAL A 245 15.34 7.90 13.90
CA VAL A 245 16.60 7.47 14.52
C VAL A 245 17.24 8.61 15.31
N TYR A 246 17.25 9.82 14.78
CA TYR A 246 17.86 10.98 15.43
C TYR A 246 17.15 11.34 16.74
N TYR A 247 15.82 11.33 16.76
CA TYR A 247 15.01 11.67 17.94
C TYR A 247 14.64 10.45 18.79
N TRP A 248 15.27 9.29 18.57
CA TRP A 248 14.92 8.02 19.25
C TRP A 248 14.96 8.10 20.77
N ASN A 249 15.91 8.89 21.30
CA ASN A 249 16.13 9.09 22.74
C ASN A 249 15.81 10.53 23.21
N ALA A 250 15.11 11.31 22.39
CA ALA A 250 14.78 12.68 22.77
C ALA A 250 13.77 12.69 23.93
N PRO A 251 14.02 13.47 25.02
CA PRO A 251 13.05 13.60 26.09
C PRO A 251 11.77 14.22 25.54
N SER A 252 10.69 13.44 25.48
CA SER A 252 9.41 13.91 24.97
C SER A 252 8.93 15.07 25.86
N ALA A 253 8.95 16.31 25.33
CA ALA A 253 8.45 17.47 26.04
C ALA A 253 6.98 17.19 26.42
N LYS A 254 6.71 17.14 27.72
CA LYS A 254 5.43 16.75 28.32
C LYS A 254 4.23 17.27 27.52
N VAL A 255 3.33 16.33 27.19
CA VAL A 255 1.90 16.50 26.88
C VAL A 255 1.34 17.81 27.44
N LYS A 256 1.41 18.89 26.66
CA LYS A 256 0.67 20.12 26.91
C LYS A 256 -0.43 20.20 25.86
N GLY A 257 -1.63 19.79 26.28
CA GLY A 257 -2.87 20.08 25.58
C GLY A 257 -3.16 19.13 24.42
N LYS A 258 -4.31 18.48 24.49
CA LYS A 258 -4.92 17.76 23.38
C LYS A 258 -5.13 18.71 22.19
N GLN A 259 -4.19 18.77 21.26
CA GLN A 259 -4.50 19.13 19.88
C GLN A 259 -4.32 17.88 19.04
N LYS A 260 -5.43 17.21 18.77
CA LYS A 260 -5.54 16.24 17.68
C LYS A 260 -5.21 17.00 16.40
N MET A 261 -3.99 16.88 15.91
CA MET A 261 -3.72 17.19 14.52
C MET A 261 -4.39 16.09 13.69
N PRO A 262 -5.22 16.43 12.67
CA PRO A 262 -5.88 15.42 11.85
C PRO A 262 -4.80 14.57 11.20
N ALA A 263 -4.94 13.25 11.32
CA ALA A 263 -4.11 12.31 10.60
C ALA A 263 -4.12 12.74 9.12
N ALA A 264 -2.99 13.25 8.64
CA ALA A 264 -2.77 13.40 7.22
C ALA A 264 -3.09 12.04 6.61
N ALA A 265 -3.90 12.02 5.55
CA ALA A 265 -4.33 10.81 4.88
C ALA A 265 -3.10 10.07 4.33
N THR A 266 -2.44 9.32 5.21
CA THR A 266 -1.39 8.39 4.86
C THR A 266 -2.04 7.35 3.99
N ALA A 267 -1.68 7.35 2.69
CA ALA A 267 -1.87 6.18 1.87
C ALA A 267 -1.35 4.96 2.67
N PRO A 268 -2.09 3.84 2.72
CA PRO A 268 -1.89 2.83 3.72
C PRO A 268 -0.54 2.17 3.47
N SER A 269 0.39 2.30 4.40
CA SER A 269 1.36 1.23 4.61
C SER A 269 0.70 0.19 5.47
N SER A 270 0.44 -0.95 4.86
CA SER A 270 0.40 -2.25 5.50
C SER A 270 1.67 -2.42 6.33
N ALA A 271 1.55 -2.38 7.66
CA ALA A 271 2.12 -3.38 8.58
C ALA A 271 2.07 -2.90 10.05
N ALA A 272 1.40 -3.70 10.89
CA ALA A 272 1.78 -4.18 12.24
C ALA A 272 0.55 -4.88 12.86
N SER A 273 0.51 -6.21 12.91
CA SER A 273 1.02 -7.02 14.03
C SER A 273 0.45 -6.60 15.39
N SER A 274 -0.66 -7.25 15.75
CA SER A 274 -1.30 -7.20 17.06
C SER A 274 -0.46 -7.92 18.12
N ALA A 275 0.00 -7.21 19.14
CA ALA A 275 0.39 -7.80 20.41
C ALA A 275 -0.83 -7.79 21.35
N THR A 276 -1.23 -8.97 21.81
CA THR A 276 -2.32 -9.21 22.77
C THR A 276 -1.89 -8.83 24.19
N PRO A 277 -2.77 -8.23 25.01
CA PRO A 277 -2.70 -8.41 26.46
C PRO A 277 -3.75 -9.44 26.90
N LYS A 278 -3.27 -10.46 27.62
CA LYS A 278 -4.07 -11.50 28.27
C LYS A 278 -5.06 -10.90 29.27
N SER A 279 -6.31 -11.37 29.15
CA SER A 279 -7.36 -11.30 30.17
C SER A 279 -6.91 -11.89 31.52
N LYS A 280 -7.20 -11.19 32.63
CA LYS A 280 -7.45 -11.79 33.95
C LYS A 280 -8.51 -10.97 34.72
N GLY A 281 -9.72 -11.53 34.80
CA GLY A 281 -10.53 -11.67 36.03
C GLY A 281 -11.35 -10.47 36.53
N PRO A 282 -12.69 -10.58 36.67
CA PRO A 282 -13.51 -9.63 37.41
C PRO A 282 -13.54 -10.01 38.90
N THR A 283 -13.12 -9.11 39.79
CA THR A 283 -13.32 -9.27 41.24
C THR A 283 -14.60 -8.56 41.66
N THR A 284 -15.58 -9.34 42.12
CA THR A 284 -16.85 -8.90 42.68
C THR A 284 -16.68 -8.41 44.13
N ARG A 285 -17.26 -7.24 44.43
CA ARG A 285 -18.12 -6.89 45.59
C ARG A 285 -17.77 -7.46 46.98
N ARG A 286 -17.50 -6.57 47.97
CA ARG A 286 -18.30 -6.49 49.22
C ARG A 286 -18.04 -5.22 50.05
N ARG A 287 -19.15 -4.67 50.55
CA ARG A 287 -19.30 -3.65 51.60
C ARG A 287 -18.46 -3.97 52.86
N GLY A 288 -18.02 -2.90 53.50
CA GLY A 288 -17.50 -2.80 54.86
C GLY A 288 -17.05 -1.36 55.07
#